data_AF-A0AAD6YBZ0-F1
#
_entry.id   AF-A0AAD6YBZ0-F1
#
_cell.length_a   1.000
_cell.length_b   1.000
_cell.length_c   1.000
_cell.angle_alpha   90.00
_cell.angle_beta   90.00
_cell.angle_gamma   90.00
#
_symmetry.space_group_name_H-M   'P 1'
#
loop_
_entity.id
_entity.type
_entity.pdbx_description
1 polymer ?
#
loop_
_entity_poly.entity_id
_entity_poly.type
_entity_poly.pdbx_seq_one_letter_code
_entity_poly.pdbx_strand_id
1 'polypeptide(L)' 'MNDDDGPKIADTFYEYLFKDCSPDSDSPRLPNLRKAAEALQLAVTKLRREPGMTFQRWVPFVHYGL' A
#
# COMPACT_ATOMS: atom_id res chain seq x y z
N MET A 1 -16.08 15.37 5.84
CA MET A 1 -14.65 15.25 5.50
C MET A 1 -14.37 13.77 5.51
N ASN A 2 -14.38 13.14 4.34
CA ASN A 2 -14.25 11.69 4.21
C ASN A 2 -12.89 11.40 3.59
N ASP A 3 -12.17 10.44 4.15
CA ASP A 3 -10.90 9.97 3.57
C ASP A 3 -11.20 8.89 2.53
N ASP A 4 -11.36 9.32 1.28
CA ASP A 4 -11.65 8.41 0.16
C ASP A 4 -10.37 7.77 -0.43
N ASP A 5 -9.19 8.23 -0.04
CA ASP A 5 -7.89 7.77 -0.60
C ASP A 5 -7.19 6.76 0.32
N GLY A 6 -7.31 6.93 1.64
CA GLY A 6 -6.74 6.03 2.64
C GLY A 6 -7.10 4.56 2.42
N PRO A 7 -8.38 4.19 2.26
CA PRO A 7 -8.77 2.80 1.99
C PRO A 7 -8.11 2.23 0.72
N LYS A 8 -8.02 3.01 -0.35
CA LYS A 8 -7.41 2.56 -1.63
C LYS A 8 -5.91 2.29 -1.49
N ILE A 9 -5.22 3.14 -0.73
CA ILE A 9 -3.81 2.95 -0.40
C ILE A 9 -3.63 1.70 0.43
N ALA A 10 -4.42 1.53 1.50
CA ALA A 10 -4.35 0.39 2.39
C ALA A 10 -4.58 -0.94 1.66
N ASP A 11 -5.59 -1.01 0.79
CA ASP A 11 -5.91 -2.20 0.00
C ASP A 11 -4.71 -2.62 -0.85
N THR A 12 -4.17 -1.71 -1.67
CA THR A 12 -3.01 -2.04 -2.53
C THR A 12 -1.75 -2.34 -1.72
N PHE A 13 -1.53 -1.60 -0.62
CA PHE A 13 -0.36 -1.79 0.22
C PHE A 13 -0.35 -3.17 0.86
N TYR A 14 -1.45 -3.56 1.53
CA TYR A 14 -1.53 -4.85 2.20
C TYR A 14 -1.65 -6.01 1.22
N GLU A 15 -2.36 -5.84 0.09
CA GLU A 15 -2.36 -6.83 -0.99
C GLU A 15 -0.93 -7.14 -1.45
N TYR A 16 -0.12 -6.11 -1.74
CA TYR A 16 1.26 -6.33 -2.19
C TYR A 16 2.16 -6.92 -1.09
N LEU A 17 2.00 -6.44 0.15
CA LEU A 17 2.84 -6.84 1.27
C LEU A 17 2.60 -8.31 1.68
N PHE A 18 1.36 -8.78 1.55
CA PHE A 18 0.95 -10.14 1.90
C PHE A 18 0.85 -11.10 0.69
N LYS A 19 1.14 -10.65 -0.54
CA LYS A 19 1.00 -11.48 -1.75
C LYS A 19 1.73 -12.83 -1.72
N ASP A 20 2.83 -12.91 -0.97
CA ASP A 20 3.66 -14.12 -0.84
C ASP A 20 3.28 -14.96 0.41
N CYS A 21 2.32 -14.50 1.21
CA CYS A 21 1.77 -15.23 2.35
C CYS A 21 0.63 -16.15 1.86
N SER A 22 0.90 -17.45 1.77
CA SER A 22 -0.14 -18.45 1.52
C SER A 22 -0.86 -18.80 2.83
N PRO A 23 -2.21 -18.91 2.82
CA PRO A 23 -3.00 -19.32 3.97
C PRO A 23 -2.79 -20.79 4.37
N ASP A 24 -2.21 -21.62 3.49
CA ASP A 24 -2.08 -23.08 3.67
C ASP A 24 -0.77 -23.51 4.34
N SER A 25 -0.07 -22.59 5.01
CA SER A 25 1.23 -22.85 5.61
C SER A 25 1.14 -22.85 7.14
N ASP A 26 1.55 -23.94 7.78
CA ASP A 26 1.54 -24.15 9.25
C ASP A 26 2.43 -23.19 10.07
N SER A 27 2.98 -22.13 9.48
CA SER A 27 3.81 -21.15 10.18
C SER A 27 3.24 -19.75 9.98
N PRO A 28 3.27 -18.87 11.00
CA PRO A 28 2.87 -17.48 10.85
C PRO A 28 3.79 -16.82 9.81
N ARG A 29 3.31 -16.71 8.57
CA ARG A 29 4.03 -16.05 7.49
C ARG A 29 3.96 -14.55 7.76
N LEU A 30 4.99 -14.04 8.41
CA LEU A 30 5.21 -12.61 8.52
C LEU A 30 5.42 -12.06 7.09
N PRO A 31 4.73 -10.97 6.72
CA PRO A 31 5.01 -10.32 5.46
C PRO A 31 6.46 -9.83 5.42
N ASN A 32 7.05 -9.79 4.24
CA ASN A 32 8.38 -9.21 4.09
C ASN A 32 8.29 -7.68 4.23
N LEU A 33 8.50 -7.17 5.44
CA LEU A 33 8.44 -5.74 5.76
C LEU A 33 9.42 -4.89 4.94
N ARG A 34 10.50 -5.48 4.41
CA ARG A 34 11.42 -4.79 3.48
C ARG A 34 10.75 -4.35 2.18
N LYS A 35 9.59 -4.94 1.85
CA LYS A 35 8.76 -4.56 0.71
C LYS A 35 7.78 -3.43 1.01
N ALA A 36 7.74 -2.89 2.23
CA ALA A 36 6.80 -1.82 2.60
C ALA A 36 6.97 -0.56 1.74
N ALA A 37 8.22 -0.14 1.48
CA ALA A 37 8.49 0.99 0.59
C ALA A 37 7.97 0.75 -0.83
N GLU A 38 8.19 -0.45 -1.38
CA GLU A 38 7.68 -0.86 -2.70
C GLU A 38 6.15 -0.89 -2.74
N ALA A 39 5.52 -1.44 -1.68
CA ALA A 39 4.07 -1.53 -1.54
C ALA A 39 3.44 -0.13 -1.56
N LEU A 40 4.01 0.82 -0.80
CA LEU A 40 3.52 2.20 -0.78
C LEU A 40 3.73 2.90 -2.12
N GLN A 41 4.90 2.73 -2.74
CA GLN A 41 5.18 3.29 -4.05
C GLN A 41 4.18 2.80 -5.11
N LEU A 42 3.82 1.51 -5.07
CA LEU A 42 2.80 0.94 -5.94
C LEU A 42 1.42 1.57 -5.69
N ALA A 43 0.99 1.63 -4.42
CA ALA A 43 -0.28 2.21 -4.02
C ALA A 43 -0.42 3.69 -4.46
N VAL A 44 0.60 4.50 -4.19
CA VAL A 44 0.65 5.92 -4.61
C VAL A 44 0.66 6.04 -6.13
N THR A 45 1.36 5.16 -6.84
CA THR A 45 1.38 5.17 -8.32
C THR A 45 -0.01 4.85 -8.90
N LYS A 46 -0.76 3.92 -8.30
CA LYS A 46 -2.15 3.65 -8.70
C LYS A 46 -3.03 4.87 -8.44
N LEU A 47 -2.96 5.44 -7.23
CA LEU A 47 -3.75 6.61 -6.86
C LEU A 47 -3.51 7.80 -7.81
N ARG A 48 -2.25 8.06 -8.16
CA ARG A 48 -1.84 9.12 -9.12
C ARG A 48 -2.44 8.99 -10.52
N ARG A 49 -2.88 7.80 -10.91
CA ARG A 49 -3.48 7.55 -12.23
C ARG A 49 -4.99 7.76 -12.25
N GLU A 50 -5.61 8.00 -11.10
CA GLU A 50 -7.05 8.24 -11.03
C GLU A 50 -7.44 9.59 -11.65
N PRO A 51 -8.59 9.66 -12.34
CA PRO A 51 -9.13 10.92 -12.85
C PRO A 51 -9.35 11.95 -11.73
N GLY A 52 -8.89 13.18 -11.94
CA GLY A 52 -9.06 14.26 -10.96
C GLY A 52 -8.16 14.17 -9.73
N MET A 53 -7.15 13.28 -9.73
CA MET A 53 -6.19 13.20 -8.64
C MET A 53 -5.26 14.42 -8.62
N THR A 54 -5.11 15.04 -7.45
CA THR A 54 -4.24 16.22 -7.25
C THR A 54 -3.02 15.85 -6.42
N PHE A 55 -1.95 16.64 -6.55
CA PHE A 55 -0.70 16.48 -5.78
C PHE A 55 -0.96 16.37 -4.27
N GLN A 56 -1.80 17.25 -3.73
CA GLN A 56 -2.11 17.31 -2.29
C GLN A 56 -2.76 16.04 -1.73
N ARG A 57 -3.44 15.26 -2.56
CA ARG A 57 -4.13 14.04 -2.12
C ARG A 57 -3.20 12.85 -1.94
N TRP A 58 -2.15 12.73 -2.76
CA TRP A 58 -1.26 11.56 -2.71
C TRP A 58 0.09 11.81 -2.03
N VAL A 59 0.53 13.07 -1.94
CA VAL A 59 1.82 13.45 -1.33
C VAL A 59 1.96 13.09 0.15
N PRO A 60 0.91 13.15 0.99
CA PRO A 60 1.03 12.80 2.40
C PRO A 60 1.42 11.34 2.65
N PHE A 61 1.23 10.45 1.67
CA PHE A 61 1.60 9.03 1.78
C PHE A 61 3.11 8.85 1.65
N VAL A 62 3.79 8.83 2.79
CA VAL A 62 5.24 8.68 2.90
C VAL A 62 5.60 7.43 3.73
N HIS A 63 6.66 6.75 3.33
CA HIS A 63 7.21 5.63 4.09
C HIS A 63 8.46 6.09 4.84
N TYR A 64 8.49 5.84 6.15
CA TYR A 64 9.66 6.01 7.00
C TYR A 64 10.02 4.66 7.63
N GLY A 65 11.22 4.13 7.35
CA GLY A 65 11.67 2.86 7.91
C GLY A 65 12.36 1.96 6.89
N LEU A 66 12.56 0.70 7.30
CA LEU A 66 13.24 -0.35 6.55
C LEU A 66 12.55 -1.70 6.77
#